data_AF-A0A7F5R8A6-F1
#
_entry.id   AF-A0A7F5R8A6-F1
#
_cell.length_a   1.000
_cell.length_b   1.000
_cell.length_c   1.000
_cell.angle_alpha   90.00
_cell.angle_beta   90.00
_cell.angle_gamma   90.00
#
_symmetry.space_group_name_H-M   'P 1'
#
loop_
_entity.id
_entity.type
_entity.pdbx_description
1 polymer ?
#
loop_
_entity_poly.entity_id
_entity_poly.type
_entity_poly.pdbx_seq_one_letter_code
_entity_poly.pdbx_strand_id
1 'polypeptide(L)'
;MWAPLQPGSSPVDWCEENYTVTLAVAEFVNTISNIVFLIFPPLLVPLFKNYSEKVNRYINVFWLLFIVVGLSSAYFHATLSLIGQLLDELSILWMFCIGYCLFFPRKYFPKFVQNNRKRFTKFCLVLTAIGSVLSFIHPAVNAFALMIFGVPTMGFLYYQIHRIKHNVRVYRLGILIFIAAYTLGVLYDFLIVEDYRPDKRAVLLYWPRNNFDWGIPYVVVKDY
;
A
#
# COMPACT_ATOMS: atom_id res chain seq x y z
N MET A 1 27.46 7.80 14.15
CA MET A 1 26.29 7.24 13.43
C MET A 1 26.01 8.16 12.25
N TRP A 2 25.74 7.66 11.05
CA TRP A 2 25.48 8.52 9.89
C TRP A 2 24.15 9.26 10.09
N ALA A 3 24.10 10.57 9.87
CA ALA A 3 22.91 11.40 10.15
C ALA A 3 21.60 10.86 9.54
N PRO A 4 21.56 10.29 8.31
CA PRO A 4 20.35 9.69 7.73
C PRO A 4 19.82 8.42 8.42
N LEU A 5 20.65 7.74 9.22
CA LEU A 5 20.27 6.53 9.98
C LEU A 5 19.80 6.85 11.40
N GLN A 6 19.91 8.11 11.84
CA GLN A 6 19.50 8.48 13.18
C GLN A 6 17.98 8.37 13.32
N PRO A 7 17.47 7.87 14.47
CA PRO A 7 16.04 7.92 14.74
C PRO A 7 15.49 9.35 14.65
N GLY A 8 14.30 9.51 14.07
CA GLY A 8 13.68 10.82 13.86
C GLY A 8 14.37 11.73 12.83
N SER A 9 15.30 11.19 12.02
CA SER A 9 15.93 11.96 10.93
C SER A 9 15.05 12.13 9.69
N SER A 10 13.96 11.37 9.59
CA SER A 10 12.95 11.50 8.55
C SER A 10 12.27 12.88 8.63
N PRO A 11 12.09 13.61 7.52
CA PRO A 11 11.23 14.79 7.47
C PRO A 11 9.73 14.46 7.52
N VAL A 12 9.37 13.17 7.42
CA VAL A 12 8.00 12.67 7.49
C VAL A 12 7.77 12.01 8.84
N ASP A 13 6.70 12.44 9.50
CA ASP A 13 6.15 11.90 10.75
C ASP A 13 4.64 11.70 10.52
N TRP A 14 4.09 10.57 10.93
CA TRP A 14 2.67 10.28 10.71
C TRP A 14 1.85 10.73 11.92
N CYS A 15 0.56 10.38 11.92
CA CYS A 15 -0.35 10.82 12.96
C CYS A 15 -0.27 9.99 14.26
N GLU A 16 0.48 8.89 14.29
CA GLU A 16 0.66 8.11 15.52
C GLU A 16 1.69 8.79 16.44
N GLU A 17 1.37 8.95 17.73
CA GLU A 17 2.30 9.55 18.67
C GLU A 17 3.53 8.68 18.94
N ASN A 18 4.70 9.34 18.94
CA ASN A 18 6.00 8.69 19.04
C ASN A 18 6.35 8.22 20.46
N TYR A 19 6.83 6.97 20.57
CA TYR A 19 7.35 6.31 21.78
C TYR A 19 6.36 6.18 22.94
N THR A 20 5.06 6.17 22.65
CA THR A 20 3.99 6.08 23.65
C THR A 20 3.86 4.69 24.28
N VAL A 21 3.98 3.63 23.48
CA VAL A 21 3.87 2.24 23.96
C VAL A 21 5.21 1.70 24.49
N THR A 22 6.32 2.03 23.81
CA THR A 22 7.66 1.60 24.21
C THR A 22 8.72 2.59 23.72
N LEU A 23 9.79 2.77 24.50
CA LEU A 23 10.92 3.65 24.15
C LEU A 23 11.77 3.11 22.98
N ALA A 24 11.55 1.86 22.56
CA ALA A 24 12.33 1.22 21.50
C ALA A 24 11.74 1.41 20.09
N VAL A 25 10.45 1.76 19.97
CA VAL A 25 9.71 1.83 18.71
C VAL A 25 8.97 3.17 18.68
N ALA A 26 9.21 3.98 17.65
CA ALA A 26 8.59 5.30 17.53
C ALA A 26 7.06 5.16 17.35
N GLU A 27 6.60 4.58 16.25
CA GLU A 27 5.17 4.38 15.98
C GLU A 27 4.83 2.88 16.12
N PHE A 28 4.30 2.47 17.27
CA PHE A 28 4.14 1.06 17.64
C PHE A 28 3.07 0.34 16.81
N VAL A 29 1.89 0.95 16.65
CA VAL A 29 0.77 0.38 15.91
C VAL A 29 1.10 0.30 14.43
N ASN A 30 1.66 1.37 13.85
CA ASN A 30 2.13 1.39 12.47
C ASN A 30 3.23 0.34 12.23
N THR A 31 4.15 0.15 13.18
CA THR A 31 5.19 -0.90 13.10
C THR A 31 4.58 -2.30 13.11
N ILE A 32 3.70 -2.62 14.06
CA ILE A 32 3.16 -3.99 14.19
C ILE A 32 2.14 -4.32 13.11
N SER A 33 1.38 -3.34 12.61
CA SER A 33 0.41 -3.54 11.53
C SER A 33 1.04 -4.17 10.27
N ASN A 34 2.33 -3.93 10.05
CA ASN A 34 3.10 -4.48 8.94
C ASN A 34 3.29 -6.00 8.98
N ILE A 35 2.98 -6.68 10.11
CA ILE A 35 3.05 -8.15 10.20
C ILE A 35 2.20 -8.85 9.14
N VAL A 36 1.10 -8.22 8.71
CA VAL A 36 0.23 -8.72 7.63
C VAL A 36 1.05 -8.96 6.35
N PHE A 37 1.96 -8.05 6.00
CA PHE A 37 2.82 -8.17 4.83
C PHE A 37 3.91 -9.24 4.96
N LEU A 38 4.21 -9.69 6.18
CA LEU A 38 5.16 -10.78 6.43
C LEU A 38 4.49 -12.15 6.39
N ILE A 39 3.23 -12.24 6.84
CA ILE A 39 2.51 -13.51 6.95
C ILE A 39 1.74 -13.86 5.67
N PHE A 40 1.05 -12.89 5.06
CA PHE A 40 0.18 -13.19 3.91
C PHE A 40 0.96 -13.72 2.69
N PRO A 41 2.06 -13.10 2.23
CA PRO A 41 2.71 -13.56 0.99
C PRO A 41 3.21 -15.02 1.06
N PRO A 42 3.86 -15.49 2.14
CA PRO A 42 4.20 -16.91 2.29
C PRO A 42 2.99 -17.86 2.21
N LEU A 43 1.83 -17.46 2.74
CA LEU A 43 0.59 -18.23 2.62
C LEU A 43 0.01 -18.22 1.20
N LEU A 44 0.19 -17.13 0.47
CA LEU A 44 -0.31 -16.98 -0.90
C LEU A 44 0.57 -17.70 -1.94
N VAL A 45 1.88 -17.80 -1.74
CA VAL A 45 2.78 -18.45 -2.71
C VAL A 45 2.34 -19.89 -3.07
N PRO A 46 2.01 -20.79 -2.13
CA PRO A 46 1.45 -22.11 -2.45
C PRO A 46 0.11 -22.05 -3.18
N LEU A 47 -0.78 -21.13 -2.78
CA LEU A 47 -2.09 -20.96 -3.43
C LEU A 47 -1.95 -20.50 -4.89
N PHE A 48 -0.92 -19.72 -5.20
CA PHE A 48 -0.60 -19.24 -6.54
C PHE A 48 0.32 -20.19 -7.33
N LYS A 49 0.66 -21.38 -6.82
CA LYS A 49 1.54 -22.35 -7.50
C LYS A 49 1.09 -22.66 -8.93
N ASN A 50 -0.19 -22.96 -9.13
CA ASN A 50 -0.75 -23.22 -10.46
C ASN A 50 -0.57 -22.04 -11.42
N TYR A 51 -0.74 -20.80 -10.94
CA TYR A 51 -0.53 -19.60 -11.75
C TYR A 51 0.95 -19.39 -12.06
N SER A 52 1.82 -19.58 -11.06
CA SER A 52 3.28 -19.48 -11.21
C SER A 52 3.81 -20.44 -12.27
N GLU A 53 3.37 -21.69 -12.26
CA GLU A 53 3.85 -22.73 -13.18
C GLU A 53 3.29 -22.56 -14.60
N LYS A 54 2.01 -22.19 -14.74
CA LYS A 54 1.32 -22.18 -16.05
C LYS A 54 1.27 -20.82 -16.73
N VAL A 55 1.35 -19.74 -15.97
CA VAL A 55 1.18 -18.37 -16.50
C VAL A 55 2.48 -17.59 -16.38
N ASN A 56 2.98 -17.39 -15.16
CA ASN A 56 4.17 -16.59 -14.95
C ASN A 56 4.82 -16.81 -13.57
N ARG A 57 6.01 -17.44 -13.55
CA ARG A 57 6.79 -17.68 -12.32
C ARG A 57 7.24 -16.43 -11.59
N TYR A 58 7.31 -15.28 -12.27
CA TYR A 58 7.72 -14.01 -11.68
C TYR A 58 6.68 -13.44 -10.70
N ILE A 59 5.47 -14.04 -10.61
CA ILE A 59 4.51 -13.75 -9.54
C ILE A 59 5.13 -13.95 -8.15
N ASN A 60 6.06 -14.90 -7.99
CA ASN A 60 6.71 -15.15 -6.70
C ASN A 60 7.67 -14.02 -6.31
N VAL A 61 8.23 -13.30 -7.29
CA VAL A 61 9.03 -12.09 -7.02
C VAL A 61 8.12 -10.98 -6.50
N PHE A 62 6.90 -10.87 -7.04
CA PHE A 62 5.91 -9.91 -6.55
C PHE A 62 5.51 -10.21 -5.09
N TRP A 63 5.29 -11.49 -4.74
CA TRP A 63 5.04 -11.89 -3.35
C TRP A 63 6.23 -11.64 -2.42
N LEU A 64 7.47 -11.89 -2.89
CA LEU A 64 8.66 -11.57 -2.12
C LEU A 64 8.78 -10.06 -1.85
N LEU A 65 8.46 -9.22 -2.83
CA LEU A 65 8.50 -7.77 -2.67
C LEU A 65 7.49 -7.26 -1.64
N PHE A 66 6.32 -7.90 -1.47
CA PHE A 66 5.42 -7.57 -0.36
C PHE A 66 6.08 -7.77 1.01
N ILE A 67 6.88 -8.82 1.18
CA ILE A 67 7.62 -9.05 2.43
C ILE A 67 8.66 -7.94 2.63
N VAL A 68 9.37 -7.56 1.56
CA VAL A 68 10.36 -6.48 1.61
C VAL A 68 9.70 -5.15 1.98
N VAL A 69 8.51 -4.86 1.45
CA VAL A 69 7.70 -3.69 1.83
C VAL A 69 7.35 -3.75 3.31
N GLY A 70 6.81 -4.87 3.81
CA GLY A 70 6.46 -5.01 5.22
C GLY A 70 7.66 -4.82 6.16
N LEU A 71 8.82 -5.38 5.82
CA LEU A 71 10.05 -5.21 6.61
C LEU A 71 10.56 -3.77 6.58
N SER A 72 10.53 -3.13 5.41
CA SER A 72 11.04 -1.77 5.24
C SER A 72 10.13 -0.75 5.92
N SER A 73 8.80 -0.91 5.78
CA SER A 73 7.81 -0.08 6.46
C SER A 73 7.86 -0.26 7.98
N ALA A 74 7.97 -1.50 8.48
CA ALA A 74 8.14 -1.74 9.91
C ALA A 74 9.42 -1.09 10.45
N TYR A 75 10.53 -1.16 9.71
CA TYR A 75 11.77 -0.50 10.09
C TYR A 75 11.66 1.03 10.07
N PHE A 76 10.97 1.59 9.08
CA PHE A 76 10.70 3.02 9.01
C PHE A 76 9.88 3.47 10.21
N HIS A 77 8.70 2.89 10.46
CA HIS A 77 7.84 3.29 11.57
C HIS A 77 8.47 3.04 12.96
N ALA A 78 9.34 2.04 13.08
CA ALA A 78 10.05 1.82 14.33
C ALA A 78 11.12 2.88 14.62
N THR A 79 11.71 3.48 13.59
CA THR A 79 12.87 4.37 13.73
C THR A 79 12.62 5.82 13.35
N LEU A 80 11.66 6.10 12.48
CA LEU A 80 11.48 7.36 11.75
C LEU A 80 12.80 7.88 11.17
N SER A 81 13.65 6.99 10.66
CA SER A 81 14.92 7.36 10.03
C SER A 81 14.73 7.69 8.54
N LEU A 82 15.53 8.60 8.00
CA LEU A 82 15.49 8.95 6.58
C LEU A 82 15.83 7.76 5.68
N ILE A 83 16.77 6.90 6.09
CA ILE A 83 17.06 5.65 5.35
C ILE A 83 15.88 4.69 5.44
N GLY A 84 15.23 4.57 6.60
CA GLY A 84 14.02 3.77 6.74
C GLY A 84 12.93 4.25 5.78
N GLN A 85 12.69 5.57 5.74
CA GLN A 85 11.75 6.19 4.82
C GLN A 85 12.08 5.78 3.38
N LEU A 86 13.31 6.01 2.92
CA LEU A 86 13.74 5.67 1.57
C LEU A 86 13.59 4.17 1.25
N LEU A 87 13.91 3.28 2.20
CA LEU A 87 13.75 1.84 2.01
C LEU A 87 12.29 1.45 1.80
N ASP A 88 11.39 1.95 2.64
CA ASP A 88 9.95 1.70 2.54
C ASP A 88 9.41 2.21 1.20
N GLU A 89 9.64 3.48 0.95
CA GLU A 89 9.19 4.20 -0.24
C GLU A 89 9.71 3.59 -1.56
N LEU A 90 10.98 3.19 -1.62
CA LEU A 90 11.54 2.51 -2.79
C LEU A 90 11.02 1.09 -2.94
N SER A 91 10.85 0.34 -1.84
CA SER A 91 10.33 -1.02 -1.91
C SER A 91 8.92 -1.06 -2.54
N ILE A 92 8.07 -0.07 -2.20
CA ILE A 92 6.74 0.11 -2.79
C ILE A 92 6.85 0.46 -4.28
N LEU A 93 7.76 1.37 -4.66
CA LEU A 93 7.99 1.74 -6.06
C LEU A 93 8.40 0.52 -6.92
N TRP A 94 9.32 -0.29 -6.40
CA TRP A 94 9.77 -1.52 -7.08
C TRP A 94 8.67 -2.58 -7.16
N MET A 95 7.84 -2.71 -6.11
CA MET A 95 6.64 -3.55 -6.14
C MET A 95 5.67 -3.11 -7.24
N PHE A 96 5.37 -1.82 -7.35
CA PHE A 96 4.56 -1.28 -8.45
C PHE A 96 5.19 -1.59 -9.81
N CYS A 97 6.49 -1.35 -9.99
CA CYS A 97 7.19 -1.65 -11.24
C CYS A 97 7.00 -3.11 -11.66
N ILE A 98 7.20 -4.07 -10.74
CA ILE A 98 6.97 -5.48 -11.02
C ILE A 98 5.49 -5.76 -11.31
N GLY A 99 4.56 -5.17 -10.55
CA GLY A 99 3.12 -5.26 -10.81
C GLY A 99 2.76 -4.83 -12.24
N TYR A 100 3.28 -3.69 -12.71
CA TYR A 100 3.11 -3.25 -14.09
C TYR A 100 3.74 -4.24 -15.09
N CYS A 101 4.95 -4.72 -14.82
CA CYS A 101 5.63 -5.71 -15.65
C CYS A 101 4.89 -7.06 -15.71
N LEU A 102 4.00 -7.37 -14.76
CA LEU A 102 3.24 -8.63 -14.69
C LEU A 102 1.80 -8.49 -15.18
N PHE A 103 1.13 -7.39 -14.88
CA PHE A 103 -0.32 -7.30 -15.02
C PHE A 103 -0.78 -6.25 -16.03
N PHE A 104 0.09 -5.31 -16.44
CA PHE A 104 -0.32 -4.28 -17.38
C PHE A 104 -0.67 -4.88 -18.76
N PRO A 105 -1.88 -4.63 -19.30
CA PRO A 105 -2.28 -5.25 -20.56
C PRO A 105 -1.52 -4.70 -21.75
N ARG A 106 -1.13 -5.63 -22.62
CA ARG A 106 -0.40 -5.38 -23.86
C ARG A 106 -1.05 -4.33 -24.78
N LYS A 107 -2.39 -4.30 -24.84
CA LYS A 107 -3.15 -3.32 -25.65
C LYS A 107 -2.90 -1.85 -25.29
N TYR A 108 -2.41 -1.57 -24.08
CA TYR A 108 -2.12 -0.20 -23.62
C TYR A 108 -0.62 0.10 -23.63
N PHE A 109 0.19 -0.78 -24.19
CA PHE A 109 1.62 -0.55 -24.28
C PHE A 109 1.93 0.67 -25.17
N PRO A 110 2.93 1.49 -24.78
CA PRO A 110 3.40 2.57 -25.65
C PRO A 110 3.82 2.04 -27.03
N LYS A 111 3.55 2.80 -28.10
CA LYS A 111 3.86 2.36 -29.48
C LYS A 111 5.33 1.99 -29.67
N PHE A 112 6.25 2.67 -28.99
CA PHE A 112 7.69 2.43 -29.09
C PHE A 112 8.13 1.06 -28.54
N VAL A 113 7.40 0.45 -27.60
CA VAL A 113 7.73 -0.91 -27.13
C VAL A 113 7.23 -2.00 -28.08
N GLN A 114 6.52 -1.63 -29.15
CA GLN A 114 6.05 -2.52 -30.22
C GLN A 114 5.29 -3.75 -29.68
N ASN A 115 4.39 -3.52 -28.72
CA ASN A 115 3.59 -4.57 -28.07
C ASN A 115 4.41 -5.72 -27.43
N ASN A 116 5.71 -5.52 -27.23
CA ASN A 116 6.63 -6.53 -26.72
C ASN A 116 6.80 -6.39 -25.20
N ARG A 117 6.36 -7.43 -24.46
CA ARG A 117 6.44 -7.48 -23.00
C ARG A 117 7.85 -7.31 -22.46
N LYS A 118 8.87 -7.92 -23.09
CA LYS A 118 10.27 -7.81 -22.64
C LYS A 118 10.78 -6.38 -22.78
N ARG A 119 10.44 -5.69 -23.87
CA ARG A 119 10.81 -4.27 -24.08
C ARG A 119 10.10 -3.36 -23.08
N PHE A 120 8.81 -3.61 -22.84
CA PHE A 120 8.05 -2.90 -21.80
C PHE A 120 8.67 -3.11 -20.41
N THR A 121 8.98 -4.34 -20.04
CA THR A 121 9.64 -4.64 -18.76
C THR A 121 10.99 -3.94 -18.64
N LYS A 122 11.83 -3.98 -19.68
CA LYS A 122 13.12 -3.25 -19.67
C LYS A 122 12.91 -1.75 -19.49
N PHE A 123 11.92 -1.17 -20.18
CA PHE A 123 11.58 0.24 -20.03
C PHE A 123 11.15 0.58 -18.59
N CYS A 124 10.23 -0.19 -17.99
CA CYS A 124 9.79 0.05 -16.60
C CYS A 124 10.93 -0.10 -15.59
N LEU A 125 11.81 -1.08 -15.77
CA LEU A 125 12.96 -1.30 -14.89
C LEU A 125 13.96 -0.13 -14.97
N VAL A 126 14.26 0.35 -16.18
CA VAL A 126 15.15 1.52 -16.36
C VAL A 126 14.54 2.77 -15.73
N LEU A 127 13.25 3.02 -15.97
CA LEU A 127 12.56 4.18 -15.41
C LEU A 127 12.55 4.13 -13.87
N THR A 128 12.26 2.97 -13.29
CA THR A 128 12.25 2.77 -11.83
C THR A 128 13.64 2.91 -11.23
N ALA A 129 14.69 2.44 -11.92
CA ALA A 129 16.07 2.60 -11.47
C ALA A 129 16.49 4.07 -11.48
N ILE A 130 16.17 4.83 -12.55
CA ILE A 130 16.41 6.27 -12.61
C ILE A 130 15.65 6.99 -11.49
N GLY A 131 14.36 6.67 -11.31
CA GLY A 131 13.55 7.20 -10.23
C GLY A 131 14.17 6.94 -8.85
N SER A 132 14.65 5.72 -8.61
CA SER A 132 15.30 5.34 -7.36
C SER A 132 16.54 6.17 -7.08
N VAL A 133 17.41 6.38 -8.09
CA VAL A 133 18.60 7.23 -7.96
C VAL A 133 18.21 8.68 -7.66
N LEU A 134 17.18 9.21 -8.33
CA LEU A 134 16.68 10.56 -8.06
C LEU A 134 16.12 10.70 -6.64
N SER A 135 15.47 9.66 -6.10
CA SER A 135 14.96 9.65 -4.72
C SER A 135 16.08 9.77 -3.68
N PHE A 136 17.28 9.25 -3.94
CA PHE A 136 18.43 9.47 -3.05
C PHE A 136 18.95 10.91 -3.06
N ILE A 137 18.70 11.67 -4.12
CA ILE A 137 19.09 13.09 -4.23
C ILE A 137 17.99 13.99 -3.67
N HIS A 138 16.73 13.70 -4.01
CA HIS A 138 15.55 14.42 -3.57
C HIS A 138 14.47 13.43 -3.14
N PRO A 139 14.41 13.07 -1.84
CA PRO A 139 13.47 12.07 -1.31
C PRO A 139 11.99 12.32 -1.70
N ALA A 140 11.58 13.60 -1.73
CA ALA A 140 10.22 13.99 -2.13
C ALA A 140 9.81 13.52 -3.54
N VAL A 141 10.76 13.26 -4.44
CA VAL A 141 10.49 12.73 -5.79
C VAL A 141 9.76 11.40 -5.73
N ASN A 142 10.06 10.57 -4.72
CA ASN A 142 9.45 9.27 -4.62
C ASN A 142 7.95 9.35 -4.28
N ALA A 143 7.54 10.25 -3.39
CA ALA A 143 6.13 10.50 -3.10
C ALA A 143 5.35 10.90 -4.38
N PHE A 144 5.91 11.77 -5.21
CA PHE A 144 5.30 12.13 -6.50
C PHE A 144 5.24 10.93 -7.46
N ALA A 145 6.30 10.14 -7.54
CA ALA A 145 6.31 8.93 -8.37
C ALA A 145 5.21 7.95 -7.92
N LEU A 146 5.09 7.69 -6.62
CA LEU A 146 4.07 6.82 -6.06
C LEU A 146 2.66 7.32 -6.37
N MET A 147 2.39 8.63 -6.28
CA MET A 147 1.08 9.19 -6.65
C MET A 147 0.79 9.05 -8.15
N ILE A 148 1.79 9.34 -9.00
CA ILE A 148 1.67 9.24 -10.47
C ILE A 148 1.38 7.80 -10.90
N PHE A 149 1.93 6.79 -10.22
CA PHE A 149 1.64 5.39 -10.55
C PHE A 149 0.40 4.86 -9.82
N GLY A 150 0.21 5.21 -8.55
CA GLY A 150 -0.85 4.67 -7.70
C GLY A 150 -2.26 5.05 -8.15
N VAL A 151 -2.53 6.34 -8.35
CA VAL A 151 -3.87 6.83 -8.71
C VAL A 151 -4.34 6.26 -10.05
N PRO A 152 -3.54 6.29 -11.14
CA PRO A 152 -3.93 5.65 -12.39
C PRO A 152 -4.10 4.14 -12.27
N THR A 153 -3.30 3.46 -11.45
CA THR A 153 -3.46 2.01 -11.21
C THR A 153 -4.83 1.71 -10.60
N MET A 154 -5.29 2.51 -9.64
CA MET A 154 -6.60 2.33 -9.02
C MET A 154 -7.75 2.59 -10.00
N GLY A 155 -7.70 3.69 -10.76
CA GLY A 155 -8.68 3.98 -11.80
C GLY A 155 -8.72 2.88 -12.88
N PHE A 156 -7.56 2.36 -13.24
CA PHE A 156 -7.44 1.26 -14.18
C PHE A 156 -8.02 -0.06 -13.63
N LEU A 157 -7.71 -0.41 -12.38
CA LEU A 157 -8.25 -1.61 -11.73
C LEU A 157 -9.78 -1.54 -11.63
N TYR A 158 -10.32 -0.38 -11.23
CA TYR A 158 -11.75 -0.11 -11.24
C TYR A 158 -12.36 -0.38 -12.62
N TYR A 159 -11.77 0.20 -13.68
CA TYR A 159 -12.22 -0.03 -15.06
C TYR A 159 -12.18 -1.51 -15.45
N GLN A 160 -11.12 -2.25 -15.09
CA GLN A 160 -11.01 -3.67 -15.40
C GLN A 160 -12.07 -4.51 -14.69
N ILE A 161 -12.32 -4.26 -13.40
CA ILE A 161 -13.36 -4.97 -12.62
C ILE A 161 -14.73 -4.77 -13.26
N HIS A 162 -15.07 -3.53 -13.64
CA HIS A 162 -16.35 -3.21 -14.30
C HIS A 162 -16.46 -3.86 -15.69
N ARG A 163 -15.35 -3.99 -16.40
CA ARG A 163 -15.29 -4.65 -17.71
C ARG A 163 -15.57 -6.15 -17.66
N ILE A 164 -15.24 -6.82 -16.55
CA ILE A 164 -15.48 -8.26 -16.35
C ILE A 164 -16.67 -8.53 -15.44
N LYS A 165 -17.64 -7.60 -15.34
CA LYS A 165 -18.86 -7.74 -14.54
C LYS A 165 -19.66 -9.02 -14.80
N HIS A 166 -19.55 -9.59 -16.00
CA HIS A 166 -20.18 -10.87 -16.36
C HIS A 166 -19.63 -12.04 -15.53
N ASN A 167 -18.36 -11.99 -15.10
CA ASN A 167 -17.82 -12.97 -14.17
C ASN A 167 -18.16 -12.55 -12.73
N VAL A 168 -19.33 -13.00 -12.27
CA VAL A 168 -19.91 -12.63 -10.97
C VAL A 168 -18.94 -12.88 -9.81
N ARG A 169 -18.13 -13.95 -9.85
CA ARG A 169 -17.17 -14.26 -8.77
C ARG A 169 -16.07 -13.21 -8.65
N VAL A 170 -15.48 -12.81 -9.78
CA VAL A 170 -14.40 -11.81 -9.80
C VAL A 170 -14.94 -10.42 -9.50
N TYR A 171 -16.13 -10.09 -10.02
CA TYR A 171 -16.78 -8.82 -9.73
C TYR A 171 -17.12 -8.67 -8.24
N ARG A 172 -17.67 -9.72 -7.61
CA ARG A 172 -17.92 -9.76 -6.16
C ARG A 172 -16.65 -9.62 -5.34
N LEU A 173 -15.56 -10.28 -5.73
CA LEU A 173 -14.26 -10.12 -5.08
C LEU A 173 -13.79 -8.66 -5.15
N GLY A 174 -13.93 -8.02 -6.31
CA GLY A 174 -13.63 -6.59 -6.48
C GLY A 174 -14.43 -5.71 -5.51
N ILE A 175 -15.74 -5.92 -5.41
CA ILE A 175 -16.61 -5.17 -4.47
C ILE A 175 -16.17 -5.41 -3.02
N LEU A 176 -15.88 -6.65 -2.64
CA LEU A 176 -15.45 -6.98 -1.27
C LEU A 176 -14.15 -6.26 -0.89
N ILE A 177 -13.21 -6.12 -1.81
CA ILE A 177 -11.97 -5.37 -1.58
C ILE A 177 -12.27 -3.89 -1.31
N PHE A 178 -13.16 -3.27 -2.10
CA PHE A 178 -13.54 -1.86 -1.88
C PHE A 178 -14.28 -1.65 -0.56
N ILE A 179 -15.21 -2.54 -0.20
CA ILE A 179 -15.93 -2.48 1.08
C ILE A 179 -14.96 -2.65 2.24
N ALA A 180 -14.07 -3.65 2.18
CA ALA A 180 -13.08 -3.89 3.23
C ALA A 180 -12.16 -2.68 3.44
N ALA A 181 -11.68 -2.07 2.35
CA ALA A 181 -10.84 -0.88 2.42
C ALA A 181 -11.57 0.32 3.06
N TYR A 182 -12.83 0.56 2.68
CA TYR A 182 -13.66 1.62 3.27
C TYR A 182 -13.88 1.39 4.77
N THR A 183 -14.33 0.20 5.16
CA THR A 183 -14.62 -0.12 6.56
C THR A 183 -13.38 -0.01 7.44
N LEU A 184 -12.21 -0.38 6.92
CA LEU A 184 -10.94 -0.22 7.64
C LEU A 184 -10.60 1.26 7.87
N GLY A 185 -10.84 2.13 6.88
CA GLY A 185 -10.68 3.58 7.04
C GLY A 185 -11.61 4.19 8.09
N VAL A 186 -12.89 3.81 8.07
CA VAL A 186 -13.87 4.26 9.07
C VAL A 186 -13.49 3.81 10.49
N LEU A 187 -13.00 2.58 10.64
CA LEU A 187 -12.51 2.09 11.92
C LEU A 187 -11.31 2.90 12.40
N TYR A 188 -10.38 3.22 11.51
CA TYR A 188 -9.21 4.03 11.83
C TYR A 188 -9.59 5.44 12.30
N ASP A 189 -10.50 6.11 11.59
CA ASP A 189 -11.02 7.42 11.99
C ASP A 189 -11.68 7.37 13.38
N PHE A 190 -12.42 6.29 13.68
CA PHE A 190 -13.07 6.12 14.97
C PHE A 190 -12.04 6.01 16.10
N LEU A 191 -11.02 5.17 15.91
CA LEU A 191 -9.95 4.96 16.88
C LEU A 191 -9.14 6.23 17.11
N ILE A 192 -8.83 6.99 16.04
CA ILE A 192 -8.12 8.27 16.17
C ILE A 192 -8.91 9.25 17.04
N VAL A 193 -10.21 9.38 16.82
CA VAL A 193 -11.01 10.37 17.57
C VAL A 193 -11.08 10.00 19.04
N GLU A 194 -11.27 8.72 19.38
CA GLU A 194 -11.30 8.28 20.78
C GLU A 194 -9.96 8.47 21.49
N ASP A 195 -8.83 8.29 20.80
CA ASP A 195 -7.51 8.33 21.43
C ASP A 195 -6.93 9.76 21.50
N TYR A 196 -7.09 10.55 20.43
CA TYR A 196 -6.41 11.86 20.29
C TYR A 196 -7.29 13.07 20.64
N ARG A 197 -8.60 12.89 20.85
CA ARG A 197 -9.53 13.98 21.18
C ARG A 197 -10.33 13.65 22.43
N PRO A 198 -9.74 13.71 23.64
CA PRO A 198 -10.45 13.42 24.89
C PRO A 198 -11.55 14.45 25.20
N ASP A 199 -11.57 15.60 24.52
CA ASP A 199 -12.63 16.60 24.56
C ASP A 199 -13.82 16.27 23.65
N LYS A 200 -13.70 15.25 22.80
CA LYS A 200 -14.70 14.83 21.84
C LYS A 200 -14.99 13.34 22.00
N ARG A 201 -16.16 12.93 21.54
CA ARG A 201 -16.56 11.53 21.47
C ARG A 201 -16.71 11.09 20.03
N ALA A 202 -16.13 9.96 19.67
CA ALA A 202 -16.40 9.32 18.38
C ALA A 202 -17.72 8.55 18.47
N VAL A 203 -18.62 8.77 17.52
CA VAL A 203 -19.86 7.98 17.41
C VAL A 203 -19.88 7.31 16.05
N LEU A 204 -19.81 5.98 16.07
CA LEU A 204 -20.00 5.16 14.88
C LEU A 204 -21.50 5.12 14.55
N LEU A 205 -21.86 5.52 13.34
CA LEU A 205 -23.22 5.51 12.83
C LEU A 205 -23.33 4.70 11.54
N TYR A 206 -24.54 4.23 11.23
CA TYR A 206 -24.83 3.50 10.00
C TYR A 206 -25.84 4.25 9.13
N TRP A 207 -25.52 4.44 7.84
CA TRP A 207 -26.45 4.96 6.83
C TRP A 207 -27.13 3.78 6.10
N PRO A 208 -28.43 3.87 5.73
CA PRO A 208 -29.34 5.02 5.89
C PRO A 208 -29.99 5.13 7.27
N ARG A 209 -29.93 4.07 8.08
CA ARG A 209 -30.53 4.04 9.43
C ARG A 209 -29.52 3.45 10.39
N ASN A 210 -29.35 4.10 11.54
CA ASN A 210 -28.36 3.70 12.52
C ASN A 210 -28.62 2.30 13.14
N ASN A 211 -29.87 1.86 13.12
CA ASN A 211 -30.30 0.59 13.72
C ASN A 211 -30.02 -0.61 12.81
N PHE A 212 -29.28 -0.42 11.71
CA PHE A 212 -28.94 -1.45 10.75
C PHE A 212 -27.42 -1.61 10.71
N ASP A 213 -26.91 -2.57 11.46
CA ASP A 213 -25.46 -2.82 11.62
C ASP A 213 -24.76 -3.26 10.32
N TRP A 214 -25.53 -3.60 9.29
CA TRP A 214 -25.03 -3.90 7.94
C TRP A 214 -25.13 -2.68 6.98
N GLY A 215 -25.48 -1.51 7.51
CA GLY A 215 -25.50 -0.25 6.77
C GLY A 215 -24.09 0.24 6.44
N ILE A 216 -23.99 1.40 5.78
CA ILE A 216 -22.70 2.02 5.47
C ILE A 216 -22.18 2.67 6.77
N PRO A 217 -21.11 2.16 7.40
CA PRO A 217 -20.59 2.73 8.64
C PRO A 217 -19.89 4.07 8.36
N TYR A 218 -20.01 5.04 9.26
CA TYR A 218 -19.28 6.31 9.22
C TYR A 218 -19.10 6.87 10.63
N VAL A 219 -18.08 7.70 10.84
CA VAL A 219 -17.78 8.31 12.14
C VAL A 219 -18.30 9.74 12.19
N VAL A 220 -18.96 10.09 13.29
CA VAL A 220 -19.30 11.47 13.64
C VAL A 220 -18.62 11.83 14.94
N VAL A 221 -17.93 12.97 14.95
CA VAL A 221 -17.32 13.55 16.14
C VAL A 221 -18.33 14.43 16.85
N LYS A 222 -18.55 14.21 18.15
CA LYS A 222 -19.43 15.03 18.98
C LYS A 222 -18.67 15.65 20.14
N ASP A 223 -19.13 16.79 20.61
CA ASP A 223 -18.78 17.32 21.92
C ASP A 223 -19.37 16.43 23.03
N TYR A 224 -18.66 16.34 24.16
CA TYR A 224 -19.19 15.73 25.38
C TYR A 224 -20.30 16.58 26.01
#